data_AF-A0A7W0VPD9-F1
#
_entry.id   AF-A0A7W0VPD9-F1
#
_cell.length_a   1.000
_cell.length_b   1.000
_cell.length_c   1.000
_cell.angle_alpha   90.00
_cell.angle_beta   90.00
_cell.angle_gamma   90.00
#
_symmetry.space_group_name_H-M   'P 1'
#
loop_
_entity.id
_entity.type
_entity.pdbx_description
1 polymer ?
#
loop_
_entity_poly.entity_id
_entity_poly.type
_entity_poly.pdbx_seq_one_letter_code
_entity_poly.pdbx_strand_id
1 'polypeptide(L)'
;MLWRSGERIIVVQRGDALLVIDGDAVTRRLEPRTASDEDDLWRWEYLVLDSHLVERITIERGSQDARVHEQHTVVAELRAVDDAQTQQIVEAAMATDAVARAEHARSRELEGDARVAAIPHADDDLGAGADAERAQRALIERIHRWDDRRAAGLLRTLIELTRARVDPAVIAAYARGCLFACFAVESPEPVGAVPTVPNRPLAGAIEVHAAELEADAAGQEQADALRNAAALSRAATALRLAAALLS
;
A
#
# COMPACT_ATOMS: atom_id res chain seq x y z
N MET A 1 -7.16 21.33 -19.28
CA MET A 1 -7.84 21.33 -20.60
C MET A 1 -9.06 20.44 -20.50
N LEU A 2 -10.15 20.77 -21.21
CA LEU A 2 -11.42 20.08 -21.16
C LEU A 2 -11.79 19.57 -22.55
N TRP A 3 -12.28 18.33 -22.60
CA TRP A 3 -12.78 17.72 -23.82
C TRP A 3 -14.13 17.07 -23.58
N ARG A 4 -14.92 16.89 -24.63
CA ARG A 4 -16.17 16.15 -24.60
C ARG A 4 -16.15 15.01 -25.61
N SER A 5 -16.62 13.85 -25.18
CA SER A 5 -16.88 12.66 -26.01
C SER A 5 -18.40 12.46 -26.08
N GLY A 6 -18.97 12.49 -27.28
CA GLY A 6 -20.42 12.45 -27.46
C GLY A 6 -21.13 13.63 -26.79
N GLU A 7 -22.33 13.41 -26.24
CA GLU A 7 -23.15 14.49 -25.65
C GLU A 7 -22.90 14.71 -24.15
N ARG A 8 -22.45 13.68 -23.42
CA ARG A 8 -22.48 13.69 -21.94
C ARG A 8 -21.13 13.50 -21.26
N ILE A 9 -20.15 12.89 -21.93
CA ILE A 9 -18.88 12.53 -21.31
C ILE A 9 -17.91 13.70 -21.43
N ILE A 10 -17.41 14.18 -20.30
CA ILE A 10 -16.37 15.20 -20.24
C ILE A 10 -15.08 14.56 -19.75
N VAL A 11 -13.98 14.81 -20.45
CA VAL A 11 -12.63 14.38 -20.05
C VAL A 11 -11.86 15.60 -19.59
N VAL A 12 -11.22 15.50 -18.42
CA VAL A 12 -10.48 16.59 -17.80
C VAL A 12 -9.08 16.12 -17.44
N GLN A 13 -8.07 16.82 -17.92
CA GLN A 13 -6.69 16.56 -17.50
C GLN A 13 -6.36 17.32 -16.21
N ARG A 14 -5.87 16.58 -15.20
CA ARG A 14 -5.42 17.08 -13.91
C ARG A 14 -4.10 16.39 -13.52
N GLY A 15 -2.98 17.09 -13.70
CA GLY A 15 -1.66 16.48 -13.55
C GLY A 15 -1.52 15.32 -14.54
N ASP A 16 -1.12 14.16 -14.04
CA ASP A 16 -0.92 12.93 -14.83
C ASP A 16 -2.19 12.09 -15.00
N ALA A 17 -3.31 12.50 -14.38
CA ALA A 17 -4.57 11.79 -14.44
C ALA A 17 -5.55 12.44 -15.44
N LEU A 18 -6.34 11.60 -16.09
CA LEU A 18 -7.54 12.02 -16.83
C LEU A 18 -8.79 11.61 -16.05
N LEU A 19 -9.64 12.58 -15.73
CA LEU A 19 -10.93 12.36 -15.09
C LEU A 19 -12.01 12.22 -16.17
N VAL A 20 -12.80 11.16 -16.10
CA VAL A 20 -13.99 10.97 -16.93
C VAL A 20 -15.21 11.32 -16.10
N ILE A 21 -15.94 12.32 -16.57
CA ILE A 21 -17.14 12.85 -15.93
C ILE A 21 -18.33 12.52 -16.82
N ASP A 22 -19.38 11.95 -16.25
CA ASP A 22 -20.66 11.73 -16.93
C ASP A 22 -21.76 12.39 -16.10
N GLY A 23 -22.44 13.36 -16.70
CA GLY A 23 -23.34 14.26 -15.95
C GLY A 23 -22.55 15.09 -14.95
N ASP A 24 -22.88 14.96 -13.67
CA ASP A 24 -22.31 15.70 -12.54
C ASP A 24 -21.40 14.84 -11.66
N ALA A 25 -20.99 13.66 -12.12
CA ALA A 25 -20.18 12.71 -11.35
C ALA A 25 -18.89 12.33 -12.07
N VAL A 26 -17.79 12.27 -11.33
CA VAL A 26 -16.56 11.61 -11.78
C VAL A 26 -16.81 10.10 -11.76
N THR A 27 -16.90 9.48 -12.93
CA THR A 27 -17.18 8.04 -13.06
C THR A 27 -15.92 7.20 -13.18
N ARG A 28 -14.83 7.77 -13.73
CA ARG A 28 -13.53 7.10 -13.80
C ARG A 28 -12.38 8.06 -13.61
N ARG A 29 -11.31 7.53 -13.03
CA ARG A 29 -9.96 8.10 -13.04
C ARG A 29 -9.08 7.21 -13.88
N LEU A 30 -8.55 7.78 -14.94
CA LEU A 30 -7.59 7.13 -15.82
C LEU A 30 -6.21 7.62 -15.39
N GLU A 31 -5.58 6.83 -14.54
CA GLU A 31 -4.25 7.10 -14.01
C GLU A 31 -3.24 6.16 -14.68
N PRO A 32 -1.97 6.59 -14.83
CA PRO A 32 -0.90 5.69 -15.23
C PRO A 32 -0.87 4.49 -14.29
N ARG A 33 -0.79 3.30 -14.87
CA ARG A 33 -0.66 2.06 -14.09
C ARG A 33 0.36 1.16 -14.75
N THR A 34 0.93 0.27 -13.96
CA THR A 34 1.94 -0.67 -14.41
C THR A 34 1.60 -2.07 -13.88
N ALA A 35 1.98 -3.09 -14.61
CA ALA A 35 1.87 -4.50 -14.23
C ALA A 35 3.05 -5.25 -14.82
N SER A 36 3.51 -6.32 -14.19
CA SER A 36 4.50 -7.20 -14.80
C SER A 36 3.93 -8.59 -14.96
N ASP A 37 4.37 -9.31 -15.97
CA ASP A 37 4.12 -10.74 -16.10
C ASP A 37 5.41 -11.40 -16.59
N GLU A 38 5.92 -12.35 -15.81
CA GLU A 38 7.23 -13.01 -16.02
C GLU A 38 8.38 -12.01 -16.23
N ASP A 39 8.76 -11.76 -17.49
CA ASP A 39 9.85 -10.88 -17.91
C ASP A 39 9.34 -9.56 -18.55
N ASP A 40 8.04 -9.37 -18.70
CA ASP A 40 7.45 -8.24 -19.41
C ASP A 40 6.88 -7.21 -18.40
N LEU A 41 7.38 -5.97 -18.43
CA LEU A 41 6.82 -4.84 -17.70
C LEU A 41 5.87 -4.05 -18.61
N TRP A 42 4.58 -4.12 -18.29
CA TRP A 42 3.53 -3.38 -18.95
C TRP A 42 3.28 -2.04 -18.25
N ARG A 43 3.20 -0.95 -19.01
CA ARG A 43 2.85 0.39 -18.54
C ARG A 43 1.68 0.91 -19.36
N TRP A 44 0.57 1.21 -18.71
CA TRP A 44 -0.59 1.87 -19.29
C TRP A 44 -0.53 3.34 -18.93
N GLU A 45 -0.71 4.18 -19.94
CA GLU A 45 -0.84 5.62 -19.79
C GLU A 45 -2.03 6.08 -20.61
N TYR A 46 -2.74 7.07 -20.09
CA TYR A 46 -3.87 7.68 -20.79
C TYR A 46 -3.51 9.11 -21.14
N LEU A 47 -3.56 9.41 -22.43
CA LEU A 47 -3.17 10.71 -22.93
C LEU A 47 -4.13 11.17 -24.03
N VAL A 48 -4.21 12.48 -24.24
CA VAL A 48 -5.00 13.05 -25.31
C VAL A 48 -4.08 13.42 -26.46
N LEU A 49 -4.24 12.75 -27.61
CA LEU A 49 -3.55 13.07 -28.86
C LEU A 49 -4.55 13.69 -29.82
N ASP A 50 -4.32 14.95 -30.18
CA ASP A 50 -5.19 15.74 -31.04
C ASP A 50 -6.64 15.77 -30.53
N SER A 51 -7.49 14.93 -31.12
CA SER A 51 -8.91 14.78 -30.83
C SER A 51 -9.26 13.38 -30.32
N HIS A 52 -8.31 12.66 -29.72
CA HIS A 52 -8.52 11.28 -29.28
C HIS A 52 -7.98 11.06 -27.87
N LEU A 53 -8.79 10.41 -27.04
CA LEU A 53 -8.31 9.77 -25.83
C LEU A 53 -7.62 8.47 -26.24
N VAL A 54 -6.33 8.35 -25.95
CA VAL A 54 -5.51 7.20 -26.30
C VAL A 54 -5.06 6.50 -25.02
N GLU A 55 -5.28 5.19 -24.97
CA GLU A 55 -4.58 4.29 -24.06
C GLU A 55 -3.29 3.86 -24.73
N ARG A 56 -2.17 4.27 -24.15
CA ARG A 56 -0.84 3.82 -24.53
C ARG A 56 -0.41 2.69 -23.62
N ILE A 57 0.02 1.58 -24.21
CA ILE A 57 0.60 0.44 -23.51
C ILE A 57 2.05 0.29 -23.95
N THR A 58 2.99 0.47 -23.03
CA THR A 58 4.42 0.22 -23.25
C THR A 58 4.79 -1.09 -22.56
N ILE A 59 5.39 -2.01 -23.30
CA ILE A 59 5.85 -3.31 -22.80
C ILE A 59 7.38 -3.31 -22.88
N GLU A 60 8.05 -3.35 -21.74
CA GLU A 60 9.50 -3.48 -21.64
C GLU A 60 9.86 -4.93 -21.29
N ARG A 61 10.58 -5.63 -22.17
CA ARG A 61 11.05 -7.00 -21.90
C ARG A 61 12.39 -7.00 -21.19
N GLY A 62 12.50 -7.75 -20.09
CA GLY A 62 13.69 -7.86 -19.25
C GLY A 62 14.79 -8.81 -19.75
N SER A 63 14.58 -9.51 -20.87
CA SER A 63 15.60 -10.42 -21.44
C SER A 63 16.79 -9.66 -22.05
N GLN A 64 17.91 -10.36 -22.30
CA GLN A 64 19.19 -9.80 -22.78
C GLN A 64 19.09 -8.93 -24.05
N ASP A 65 17.97 -9.01 -24.78
CA ASP A 65 17.59 -8.09 -25.84
C ASP A 65 16.38 -7.25 -25.40
N ALA A 66 16.63 -6.21 -24.61
CA ALA A 66 15.59 -5.27 -24.17
C ALA A 66 14.89 -4.66 -25.39
N ARG A 67 13.66 -5.08 -25.65
CA ARG A 67 12.78 -4.52 -26.68
C ARG A 67 11.64 -3.79 -26.00
N VAL A 68 11.44 -2.54 -26.39
CA VAL A 68 10.28 -1.75 -26.01
C VAL A 68 9.24 -1.93 -27.11
N HIS A 69 8.11 -2.54 -26.77
CA HIS A 69 6.94 -2.62 -27.67
C HIS A 69 5.90 -1.61 -27.21
N GLU A 70 5.39 -0.80 -28.14
CA GLU A 70 4.38 0.22 -27.84
C GLU A 70 3.10 -0.09 -28.62
N GLN A 71 1.95 -0.07 -27.92
CA GLN A 71 0.62 -0.19 -28.50
C GLN A 71 -0.20 1.05 -28.16
N HIS A 72 -0.97 1.54 -29.13
CA HIS A 72 -1.91 2.64 -28.94
C HIS A 72 -3.32 2.19 -29.29
N THR A 73 -4.24 2.38 -28.36
CA THR A 73 -5.66 2.11 -28.54
C THR A 73 -6.44 3.41 -28.38
N VAL A 74 -7.21 3.80 -29.39
CA VAL A 74 -8.15 4.93 -29.27
C VAL A 74 -9.33 4.49 -28.42
N VAL A 75 -9.49 5.14 -27.26
CA VAL A 75 -10.55 4.87 -26.29
C VAL A 75 -11.80 5.69 -26.59
N ALA A 76 -11.62 6.94 -27.03
CA ALA A 76 -12.72 7.84 -27.36
C ALA A 76 -12.30 8.96 -28.32
N GLU A 77 -13.24 9.43 -29.14
CA GLU A 77 -13.10 10.69 -29.87
C GLU A 77 -13.47 11.86 -28.96
N LEU A 78 -12.65 12.90 -29.00
CA LEU A 78 -12.69 14.06 -28.14
C LEU A 78 -12.82 15.34 -28.95
N ARG A 79 -13.70 16.23 -28.51
CA ARG A 79 -13.77 17.60 -28.99
C ARG A 79 -13.37 18.54 -27.86
N ALA A 80 -12.42 19.42 -28.12
CA ALA A 80 -12.07 20.46 -27.16
C ALA A 80 -13.30 21.33 -26.88
N VAL A 81 -13.51 21.66 -25.61
CA VAL A 81 -14.64 22.49 -25.18
C VAL A 81 -14.17 23.56 -24.21
N ASP A 82 -14.72 24.76 -24.34
CA ASP A 82 -14.40 25.91 -23.49
C ASP A 82 -15.66 26.73 -23.14
N ASP A 83 -16.82 26.08 -23.08
CA ASP A 83 -18.04 26.76 -22.69
C ASP A 83 -18.19 26.78 -21.15
N ALA A 84 -18.75 27.89 -20.65
CA ALA A 84 -18.92 28.12 -19.23
C ALA A 84 -19.80 27.07 -18.55
N GLN A 85 -20.77 26.48 -19.27
CA GLN A 85 -21.64 25.44 -18.72
C GLN A 85 -20.86 24.14 -18.47
N THR A 86 -20.01 23.73 -19.40
CA THR A 86 -19.13 22.57 -19.25
C THR A 86 -18.13 22.79 -18.11
N GLN A 87 -17.57 23.99 -17.98
CA GLN A 87 -16.70 24.32 -16.84
C GLN A 87 -17.43 24.19 -15.49
N GLN A 88 -18.67 24.71 -15.38
CA GLN A 88 -19.49 24.59 -14.18
C GLN A 88 -19.80 23.12 -13.81
N ILE A 89 -20.12 22.29 -14.80
CA ILE A 89 -20.36 20.85 -14.59
C ILE A 89 -19.10 20.18 -14.02
N VAL A 90 -17.94 20.47 -14.58
CA VAL A 90 -16.66 19.91 -14.14
C VAL A 90 -16.34 20.34 -12.70
N GLU A 91 -16.51 21.62 -12.38
CA GLU A 91 -16.29 22.13 -11.03
C GLU A 91 -17.20 21.47 -10.00
N ALA A 92 -18.50 21.32 -10.32
CA ALA A 92 -19.46 20.63 -9.47
C ALA A 92 -19.07 19.16 -9.26
N ALA A 93 -18.74 18.43 -10.34
CA ALA A 93 -18.36 17.03 -10.26
C ALA A 93 -17.08 16.83 -9.43
N MET A 94 -16.09 17.72 -9.59
CA MET A 94 -14.87 17.70 -8.80
C MET A 94 -15.10 17.99 -7.33
N ALA A 95 -15.99 18.94 -7.00
CA ALA A 95 -16.35 19.24 -5.62
C ALA A 95 -17.03 18.03 -4.96
N THR A 96 -18.00 17.40 -5.64
CA THR A 96 -18.69 16.20 -5.16
C THR A 96 -17.71 15.05 -4.92
N ASP A 97 -16.82 14.78 -5.88
CA ASP A 97 -15.81 13.73 -5.73
C ASP A 97 -14.80 14.03 -4.61
N ALA A 98 -14.41 15.29 -4.40
CA ALA A 98 -13.54 15.66 -3.29
C ALA A 98 -14.21 15.41 -1.94
N VAL A 99 -15.49 15.73 -1.81
CA VAL A 99 -16.30 15.42 -0.61
C VAL A 99 -16.39 13.91 -0.40
N ALA A 100 -16.76 13.15 -1.42
CA ALA A 100 -16.87 11.70 -1.34
C ALA A 100 -15.53 11.05 -0.92
N ARG A 101 -14.40 11.52 -1.45
CA ARG A 101 -13.07 11.04 -1.04
C ARG A 101 -12.74 11.39 0.40
N ALA A 102 -13.08 12.58 0.87
CA ALA A 102 -12.88 12.98 2.25
C ALA A 102 -13.74 12.14 3.21
N GLU A 103 -14.99 11.87 2.85
CA GLU A 103 -15.89 10.98 3.61
C GLU A 103 -15.37 9.54 3.65
N HIS A 104 -14.90 9.00 2.53
CA HIS A 104 -14.28 7.68 2.49
C HIS A 104 -13.00 7.60 3.33
N ALA A 105 -12.15 8.63 3.26
CA ALA A 105 -10.94 8.69 4.09
C ALA A 105 -11.31 8.72 5.59
N ARG A 106 -12.27 9.55 5.97
CA ARG A 106 -12.77 9.64 7.35
C ARG A 106 -13.41 8.34 7.83
N SER A 107 -14.19 7.66 6.98
CA SER A 107 -14.78 6.36 7.31
C SER A 107 -13.71 5.31 7.60
N ARG A 108 -12.65 5.27 6.80
CA ARG A 108 -11.51 4.36 7.04
C ARG A 108 -10.76 4.68 8.32
N GLU A 109 -10.56 5.96 8.61
CA GLU A 109 -9.94 6.39 9.86
C GLU A 109 -10.75 5.93 11.07
N LEU A 110 -12.08 6.09 11.04
CA LEU A 110 -12.97 5.61 12.10
C LEU A 110 -12.97 4.07 12.24
N GLU A 111 -12.89 3.34 11.12
CA GLU A 111 -12.74 1.87 11.14
C GLU A 111 -11.40 1.46 11.74
N GLY A 112 -10.32 2.17 11.40
CA GLY A 112 -8.99 2.00 11.98
C GLY A 112 -8.98 2.27 13.49
N ASP A 113 -9.60 3.38 13.93
CA ASP A 113 -9.77 3.73 15.36
C ASP A 113 -10.47 2.59 16.11
N ALA A 114 -11.59 2.11 15.57
CA ALA A 114 -12.35 1.01 16.16
C ALA A 114 -11.52 -0.27 16.23
N ARG A 115 -10.66 -0.54 15.24
CA ARG A 115 -9.77 -1.70 15.22
C ARG A 115 -8.68 -1.61 16.27
N VAL A 116 -8.05 -0.44 16.44
CA VAL A 116 -7.04 -0.22 17.50
C VAL A 116 -7.68 -0.36 18.87
N ALA A 117 -8.83 0.28 19.11
CA ALA A 117 -9.56 0.20 20.38
C ALA A 117 -9.99 -1.24 20.76
N ALA A 118 -10.18 -2.11 19.76
CA ALA A 118 -10.49 -3.52 19.98
C ALA A 118 -9.28 -4.39 20.35
N ILE A 119 -8.06 -3.85 20.33
CA ILE A 119 -6.83 -4.53 20.75
C ILE A 119 -6.52 -4.15 22.20
N PRO A 120 -6.63 -5.09 23.16
CA PRO A 120 -6.31 -4.80 24.56
C PRO A 120 -4.85 -4.35 24.69
N HIS A 121 -4.62 -3.29 25.47
CA HIS A 121 -3.29 -2.74 25.74
C HIS A 121 -2.58 -2.12 24.52
N ALA A 122 -3.33 -1.79 23.46
CA ALA A 122 -2.75 -1.15 22.26
C ALA A 122 -2.03 0.18 22.57
N ASP A 123 -2.55 0.97 23.50
CA ASP A 123 -2.01 2.28 23.87
C ASP A 123 -1.14 2.25 25.15
N ASP A 124 -0.94 1.08 25.76
CA ASP A 124 -0.15 0.95 26.98
C ASP A 124 1.35 1.10 26.67
N ASP A 125 2.09 1.69 27.59
CA ASP A 125 3.57 1.60 27.58
C ASP A 125 3.98 0.15 27.86
N LEU A 126 4.54 -0.50 26.83
CA LEU A 126 4.94 -1.90 26.91
C LEU A 126 6.23 -2.11 27.72
N GLY A 127 6.98 -1.05 28.04
CA GLY A 127 8.23 -1.14 28.80
C GLY A 127 9.31 -2.02 28.15
N ALA A 128 9.24 -2.21 26.83
CA ALA A 128 10.01 -3.20 26.09
C ALA A 128 11.15 -2.60 25.23
N GLY A 129 11.52 -1.35 25.52
CA GLY A 129 12.58 -0.62 24.85
C GLY A 129 12.12 0.14 23.60
N ALA A 130 13.00 1.02 23.11
CA ALA A 130 12.68 2.01 22.09
C ALA A 130 12.20 1.41 20.75
N ASP A 131 12.74 0.26 20.34
CA ASP A 131 12.33 -0.39 19.09
C ASP A 131 10.90 -0.94 19.18
N ALA A 132 10.49 -1.48 20.33
CA ALA A 132 9.13 -1.96 20.54
C ALA A 132 8.12 -0.80 20.57
N GLU A 133 8.45 0.31 21.25
CA GLU A 133 7.61 1.53 21.25
C GLU A 133 7.49 2.16 19.86
N ARG A 134 8.58 2.16 19.07
CA ARG A 134 8.56 2.61 17.68
C ARG A 134 7.70 1.70 16.81
N ALA A 135 7.84 0.38 16.97
CA ALA A 135 7.04 -0.60 16.23
C ALA A 135 5.55 -0.47 16.55
N GLN A 136 5.19 -0.35 17.83
CA GLN A 136 3.82 -0.14 18.31
C GLN A 136 3.19 1.09 17.65
N ARG A 137 3.88 2.24 17.71
CA ARG A 137 3.38 3.48 17.07
C ARG A 137 3.22 3.35 15.56
N ALA A 138 4.19 2.75 14.87
CA ALA A 138 4.12 2.55 13.43
C ALA A 138 2.96 1.63 13.02
N LEU A 139 2.70 0.57 13.79
CA LEU A 139 1.57 -0.33 13.56
C LEU A 139 0.24 0.37 13.80
N ILE A 140 0.11 1.15 14.88
CA ILE A 140 -1.11 1.91 15.21
C ILE A 140 -1.41 2.93 14.12
N GLU A 141 -0.43 3.74 13.72
CA GLU A 141 -0.58 4.72 12.62
C GLU A 141 -1.04 4.02 11.33
N ARG A 142 -0.46 2.85 11.05
CA ARG A 142 -0.82 2.05 9.88
C ARG A 142 -2.26 1.53 9.95
N ILE A 143 -2.72 1.10 11.12
CA ILE A 143 -4.11 0.67 11.29
C ILE A 143 -5.07 1.84 11.10
N HIS A 144 -4.81 2.99 11.72
CA HIS A 144 -5.65 4.19 11.56
C HIS A 144 -5.78 4.63 10.10
N ARG A 145 -4.65 4.64 9.38
CA ARG A 145 -4.63 5.21 8.03
C ARG A 145 -5.22 4.28 6.96
N TRP A 146 -5.13 2.97 7.15
CA TRP A 146 -5.45 2.00 6.09
C TRP A 146 -6.39 0.86 6.52
N ASP A 147 -6.93 0.86 7.74
CA ASP A 147 -7.65 -0.29 8.33
C ASP A 147 -6.86 -1.62 8.21
N ASP A 148 -5.54 -1.55 8.37
CA ASP A 148 -4.65 -2.66 8.06
C ASP A 148 -4.79 -3.81 9.07
N ARG A 149 -5.47 -4.88 8.64
CA ARG A 149 -5.70 -6.10 9.44
C ARG A 149 -4.41 -6.83 9.80
N ARG A 150 -3.39 -6.78 8.95
CA ARG A 150 -2.10 -7.43 9.22
C ARG A 150 -1.33 -6.65 10.26
N ALA A 151 -1.29 -5.32 10.14
CA ALA A 151 -0.71 -4.48 11.18
C ALA A 151 -1.39 -4.72 12.53
N ALA A 152 -2.71 -4.90 12.56
CA ALA A 152 -3.44 -5.30 13.76
C ALA A 152 -3.06 -6.70 14.28
N GLY A 153 -2.80 -7.67 13.41
CA GLY A 153 -2.28 -8.99 13.77
C GLY A 153 -0.90 -8.90 14.42
N LEU A 154 0.01 -8.16 13.80
CA LEU A 154 1.37 -7.93 14.30
C LEU A 154 1.37 -7.20 15.65
N LEU A 155 0.51 -6.19 15.82
CA LEU A 155 0.38 -5.44 17.08
C LEU A 155 -0.07 -6.33 18.23
N ARG A 156 -1.06 -7.21 18.02
CA ARG A 156 -1.50 -8.17 19.05
C ARG A 156 -0.36 -9.07 19.51
N THR A 157 0.40 -9.64 18.57
CA THR A 157 1.52 -10.52 18.90
C THR A 157 2.66 -9.76 19.60
N LEU A 158 2.95 -8.50 19.23
CA LEU A 158 3.92 -7.66 19.96
C LEU A 158 3.50 -7.47 21.43
N ILE A 159 2.23 -7.17 21.67
CA ILE A 159 1.67 -7.02 23.04
C ILE A 159 1.74 -8.35 23.80
N GLU A 160 1.43 -9.48 23.15
CA GLU A 160 1.53 -10.80 23.78
C GLU A 160 2.97 -11.15 24.18
N LEU A 161 3.96 -10.88 23.32
CA LEU A 161 5.38 -11.11 23.60
C LEU A 161 5.83 -10.31 24.83
N THR A 162 5.50 -9.02 24.89
CA THR A 162 5.88 -8.14 26.00
C THR A 162 5.21 -8.57 27.31
N ARG A 163 3.93 -8.93 27.27
CA ARG A 163 3.19 -9.42 28.45
C ARG A 163 3.65 -10.79 28.94
N ALA A 164 4.03 -11.67 28.01
CA ALA A 164 4.62 -12.97 28.33
C ALA A 164 6.04 -12.84 28.92
N ARG A 165 6.60 -11.61 28.98
CA ARG A 165 7.96 -11.32 29.46
C ARG A 165 9.00 -12.19 28.78
N VAL A 166 8.83 -12.39 27.47
CA VAL A 166 9.83 -13.09 26.66
C VAL A 166 11.13 -12.29 26.65
N ASP A 167 12.21 -12.94 26.26
CA ASP A 167 13.52 -12.31 26.24
C ASP A 167 13.52 -11.02 25.39
N PRO A 168 14.16 -9.93 25.86
CA PRO A 168 14.24 -8.67 25.13
C PRO A 168 14.77 -8.81 23.70
N ALA A 169 15.64 -9.78 23.42
CA ALA A 169 16.17 -10.04 22.09
C ALA A 169 15.10 -10.58 21.13
N VAL A 170 14.16 -11.39 21.62
CA VAL A 170 12.99 -11.85 20.84
C VAL A 170 12.10 -10.65 20.50
N ILE A 171 11.80 -9.82 21.50
CA ILE A 171 10.95 -8.63 21.31
C ILE A 171 11.60 -7.67 20.33
N ALA A 172 12.91 -7.44 20.44
CA ALA A 172 13.65 -6.58 19.52
C ALA A 172 13.70 -7.15 18.09
N ALA A 173 13.86 -8.47 17.92
CA ALA A 173 13.79 -9.09 16.59
C ALA A 173 12.38 -8.94 15.98
N TYR A 174 11.34 -9.19 16.76
CA TYR A 174 9.94 -9.05 16.33
C TYR A 174 9.60 -7.60 15.97
N ALA A 175 9.93 -6.65 16.85
CA ALA A 175 9.69 -5.22 16.65
C ALA A 175 10.35 -4.70 15.36
N ARG A 176 11.56 -5.18 15.03
CA ARG A 176 12.21 -4.86 13.77
C ARG A 176 11.47 -5.41 12.56
N GLY A 177 10.97 -6.64 12.65
CA GLY A 177 10.07 -7.19 11.64
C GLY A 177 8.85 -6.32 11.41
N CYS A 178 8.21 -5.84 12.49
CA CYS A 178 7.08 -4.91 12.40
C CYS A 178 7.47 -3.57 11.73
N LEU A 179 8.62 -3.00 12.08
CA LEU A 179 9.11 -1.75 11.48
C LEU A 179 9.35 -1.90 9.98
N PHE A 180 9.98 -3.00 9.54
CA PHE A 180 10.15 -3.30 8.12
C PHE A 180 8.80 -3.50 7.40
N ALA A 181 7.85 -4.21 8.01
CA ALA A 181 6.50 -4.39 7.47
C ALA A 181 5.72 -3.07 7.37
N CYS A 182 6.04 -2.09 8.21
CA CYS A 182 5.50 -0.73 8.15
C CYS A 182 6.28 0.20 7.21
N PHE A 183 7.34 -0.28 6.54
CA PHE A 183 8.25 0.51 5.71
C PHE A 183 8.93 1.68 6.47
N ALA A 184 9.15 1.53 7.76
CA ALA A 184 9.91 2.49 8.56
C ALA A 184 11.41 2.37 8.23
N VAL A 185 11.98 3.44 7.66
CA VAL A 185 13.25 3.45 6.89
C VAL A 185 14.52 3.19 7.73
N GLU A 186 14.45 3.25 9.06
CA GLU A 186 15.64 3.18 9.93
C GLU A 186 15.50 2.08 10.99
N SER A 187 16.03 0.89 10.67
CA SER A 187 16.27 -0.13 11.69
C SER A 187 17.60 -0.87 11.44
N PRO A 188 18.53 -0.90 12.40
CA PRO A 188 19.80 -1.59 12.27
C PRO A 188 19.62 -3.12 12.26
N GLU A 189 20.51 -3.82 11.55
CA GLU A 189 20.49 -5.28 11.40
C GLU A 189 20.46 -6.02 12.75
N PRO A 190 19.80 -7.19 12.81
CA PRO A 190 19.77 -8.00 14.01
C PRO A 190 21.17 -8.51 14.37
N VAL A 191 21.63 -8.13 15.56
CA VAL A 191 22.84 -8.72 16.17
C VAL A 191 22.41 -9.99 16.90
N GLY A 192 23.19 -11.06 16.71
CA GLY A 192 22.86 -12.42 17.17
C GLY A 192 22.44 -12.49 18.64
N ALA A 193 21.42 -13.31 18.90
CA ALA A 193 20.83 -13.50 20.22
C ALA A 193 21.04 -14.94 20.71
N VAL A 194 21.03 -15.11 22.03
CA VAL A 194 21.14 -16.41 22.70
C VAL A 194 19.73 -17.05 22.78
N PRO A 195 19.58 -18.37 22.58
CA PRO A 195 18.27 -19.04 22.68
C PRO A 195 17.65 -18.90 24.07
N THR A 196 16.33 -18.77 24.12
CA THR A 196 15.59 -18.48 25.37
C THR A 196 14.61 -19.59 25.72
N VAL A 197 13.82 -19.42 26.79
CA VAL A 197 12.84 -20.41 27.22
C VAL A 197 11.82 -20.64 26.08
N PRO A 198 11.64 -21.89 25.60
CA PRO A 198 10.76 -22.17 24.48
C PRO A 198 9.32 -21.75 24.76
N ASN A 199 8.70 -21.04 23.80
CA ASN A 199 7.29 -20.70 23.77
C ASN A 199 6.71 -21.05 22.40
N ARG A 200 6.45 -22.35 22.19
CA ARG A 200 6.00 -22.91 20.91
C ARG A 200 4.73 -22.26 20.35
N PRO A 201 3.70 -21.93 21.16
CA PRO A 201 2.52 -21.23 20.64
C PRO A 201 2.85 -19.85 20.03
N LEU A 202 3.67 -19.04 20.71
CA LEU A 202 4.08 -17.73 20.20
C LEU A 202 5.02 -17.86 18.99
N ALA A 203 5.93 -18.83 19.01
CA ALA A 203 6.78 -19.12 17.86
C ALA A 203 5.94 -19.44 16.61
N GLY A 204 4.94 -20.31 16.73
CA GLY A 204 4.03 -20.65 15.63
C GLY A 204 3.20 -19.46 15.13
N ALA A 205 2.71 -18.60 16.02
CA ALA A 205 2.00 -17.37 15.63
C ALA A 205 2.92 -16.41 14.85
N ILE A 206 4.18 -16.26 15.27
CA ILE A 206 5.17 -15.44 14.58
C ILE A 206 5.51 -16.03 13.19
N GLU A 207 5.61 -17.35 13.07
CA GLU A 207 5.85 -18.02 11.78
C GLU A 207 4.72 -17.80 10.77
N VAL A 208 3.45 -17.79 11.23
CA VAL A 208 2.30 -17.47 10.38
C VAL A 208 2.43 -16.06 9.81
N HIS A 209 2.72 -15.07 10.66
CA HIS A 209 2.93 -13.69 10.20
C HIS A 209 4.10 -13.59 9.21
N ALA A 210 5.20 -14.31 9.47
CA ALA A 210 6.35 -14.32 8.57
C ALA A 210 6.00 -14.92 7.19
N ALA A 211 5.22 -16.01 7.17
CA ALA A 211 4.77 -16.64 5.93
C ALA A 211 3.82 -15.73 5.14
N GLU A 212 2.90 -15.03 5.80
CA GLU A 212 2.02 -14.05 5.16
C GLU A 212 2.81 -12.90 4.50
N LEU A 213 3.79 -12.33 5.21
CA LEU A 213 4.64 -11.26 4.68
C LEU A 213 5.50 -11.72 3.50
N GLU A 214 5.99 -12.96 3.52
CA GLU A 214 6.73 -13.52 2.39
C GLU A 214 5.83 -13.77 1.18
N ALA A 215 4.60 -14.25 1.40
CA ALA A 215 3.62 -14.41 0.33
C ALA A 215 3.28 -13.06 -0.32
N ASP A 216 3.13 -11.99 0.46
CA ASP A 216 2.95 -10.66 -0.12
C ASP A 216 4.18 -10.21 -0.89
N ALA A 217 5.38 -10.40 -0.33
CA ALA A 217 6.63 -10.02 -0.99
C ALA A 217 6.76 -10.70 -2.36
N ALA A 218 6.36 -11.97 -2.45
CA ALA A 218 6.35 -12.72 -3.71
C ALA A 218 5.29 -12.22 -4.71
N GLY A 219 4.20 -11.62 -4.24
CA GLY A 219 3.14 -11.05 -5.07
C GLY A 219 3.36 -9.59 -5.52
N GLN A 220 4.53 -8.99 -5.27
CA GLN A 220 4.86 -7.61 -5.62
C GLN A 220 5.65 -7.53 -6.94
N GLU A 221 5.07 -6.90 -7.97
CA GLU A 221 5.48 -7.03 -9.39
C GLU A 221 6.07 -5.75 -10.06
N GLN A 222 6.77 -4.86 -9.34
CA GLN A 222 7.37 -3.60 -9.91
C GLN A 222 8.62 -3.14 -9.17
N ALA A 223 9.32 -2.09 -9.65
CA ALA A 223 10.54 -1.55 -9.02
C ALA A 223 10.32 -0.90 -7.63
N ASP A 224 9.21 -0.19 -7.39
CA ASP A 224 8.81 0.22 -6.03
C ASP A 224 8.29 -0.99 -5.23
N ALA A 225 7.69 -1.95 -5.93
CA ALA A 225 7.37 -3.26 -5.39
C ALA A 225 8.64 -4.06 -5.02
N LEU A 226 9.82 -3.81 -5.61
CA LEU A 226 11.09 -4.45 -5.19
C LEU A 226 11.55 -3.88 -3.86
N ARG A 227 11.35 -2.58 -3.61
CA ARG A 227 11.63 -1.98 -2.29
C ARG A 227 10.65 -2.47 -1.24
N ASN A 228 9.36 -2.55 -1.60
CA ASN A 228 8.33 -3.06 -0.70
C ASN A 228 8.52 -4.56 -0.45
N ALA A 229 8.74 -5.36 -1.48
CA ALA A 229 9.07 -6.78 -1.40
C ALA A 229 10.33 -6.99 -0.58
N ALA A 230 11.41 -6.24 -0.81
CA ALA A 230 12.62 -6.35 -0.01
C ALA A 230 12.35 -6.00 1.47
N ALA A 231 11.54 -4.98 1.75
CA ALA A 231 11.14 -4.66 3.12
C ALA A 231 10.28 -5.76 3.75
N LEU A 232 9.32 -6.34 3.01
CA LEU A 232 8.47 -7.44 3.46
C LEU A 232 9.27 -8.74 3.65
N SER A 233 10.22 -9.05 2.77
CA SER A 233 11.15 -10.17 2.93
C SER A 233 12.05 -9.97 4.15
N ARG A 234 12.61 -8.77 4.36
CA ARG A 234 13.37 -8.45 5.59
C ARG A 234 12.50 -8.56 6.83
N ALA A 235 11.25 -8.13 6.75
CA ALA A 235 10.28 -8.30 7.83
C ALA A 235 10.08 -9.78 8.17
N ALA A 236 9.78 -10.61 7.17
CA ALA A 236 9.63 -12.06 7.32
C ALA A 236 10.88 -12.73 7.90
N THR A 237 12.08 -12.34 7.44
CA THR A 237 13.35 -12.84 8.00
C THR A 237 13.51 -12.47 9.48
N ALA A 238 13.22 -11.23 9.85
CA ALA A 238 13.31 -10.78 11.25
C ALA A 238 12.28 -11.50 12.14
N LEU A 239 11.07 -11.74 11.64
CA LEU A 239 10.05 -12.52 12.34
C LEU A 239 10.48 -13.98 12.52
N ARG A 240 11.04 -14.62 11.49
CA ARG A 240 11.59 -15.99 11.61
C ARG A 240 12.71 -16.08 12.63
N LEU A 241 13.58 -15.08 12.71
CA LEU A 241 14.59 -15.02 13.75
C LEU A 241 13.95 -14.96 15.15
N ALA A 242 12.91 -14.13 15.33
CA ALA A 242 12.18 -14.06 16.59
C ALA A 242 11.50 -15.40 16.95
N ALA A 243 10.90 -16.09 15.98
CA ALA A 243 10.30 -17.41 16.19
C ALA A 243 11.35 -18.47 16.56
N ALA A 244 12.50 -18.48 15.89
CA ALA A 244 13.59 -19.41 16.16
C ALA A 244 14.17 -19.25 17.58
N LEU A 245 14.20 -18.03 18.10
CA LEU A 245 14.64 -17.74 19.48
C LEU A 245 13.65 -18.22 20.56
N LEU A 246 12.42 -18.54 20.17
CA LEU A 246 11.33 -19.05 21.00
C LEU A 246 11.07 -20.56 20.81
N SER A 247 11.78 -21.23 19.90
CA SER A 247 11.56 -22.64 19.54
C SER A 247 12.38 -23.60 20.40
#